data_AF-A0A3B9NIB5-F1
#
_entry.id   AF-A0A3B9NIB5-F1
#
_cell.length_a   1.000
_cell.length_b   1.000
_cell.length_c   1.000
_cell.angle_alpha   90.00
_cell.angle_beta   90.00
_cell.angle_gamma   90.00
#
_symmetry.space_group_name_H-M   'P 1'
#
loop_
_entity.id
_entity.type
_entity.pdbx_description
1 polymer ?
#
loop_
_entity_poly.entity_id
_entity_poly.type
_entity_poly.pdbx_seq_one_letter_code
_entity_poly.pdbx_strand_id
1 'polypeptide(L)'
;MKSLRLLGMERSWKALVETRRMTELNFEDGLQLLLQSELDSREEKRFDRLKKNAAFRYQASVEELNMDPKRGMDKDKIADLIT
;
A
#
# COMPACT_ATOMS: atom_id res chain seq x y z
N MET A 1 -14.78 15.05 -1.34
CA MET A 1 -13.45 14.49 -1.68
C MET A 1 -13.39 13.84 -3.06
N LYS A 2 -14.43 13.15 -3.55
CA LYS A 2 -14.46 12.58 -4.91
C LYS A 2 -14.24 13.59 -6.04
N SER A 3 -14.81 14.80 -5.93
CA SER A 3 -14.59 15.90 -6.88
C SER A 3 -13.14 16.43 -6.88
N LEU A 4 -12.45 16.33 -5.73
CA LEU A 4 -11.05 16.74 -5.56
C LEU A 4 -10.05 15.61 -5.85
N ARG A 5 -10.53 14.42 -6.24
CA ARG A 5 -9.73 13.20 -6.49
C ARG A 5 -8.91 12.71 -5.28
N LEU A 6 -9.26 13.16 -4.07
CA LEU A 6 -8.64 12.74 -2.81
C LEU A 6 -9.26 11.43 -2.29
N LEU A 7 -9.01 10.35 -3.03
CA LEU A 7 -9.65 9.06 -2.79
C LEU A 7 -9.03 8.31 -1.61
N GLY A 8 -7.72 8.51 -1.34
CA GLY A 8 -7.06 7.91 -0.18
C GLY A 8 -7.57 8.56 1.10
N MET A 9 -7.63 9.89 1.10
CA MET A 9 -8.19 10.68 2.19
C MET A 9 -9.67 10.34 2.49
N GLU A 10 -10.49 10.10 1.46
CA GLU A 10 -11.90 9.72 1.66
C GLU A 10 -12.01 8.36 2.38
N ARG A 11 -11.16 7.40 2.02
CA ARG A 11 -11.16 6.06 2.60
C ARG A 11 -10.71 6.08 4.06
N SER A 12 -9.61 6.77 4.36
CA SER A 12 -9.12 6.91 5.72
C SER A 12 -10.08 7.71 6.60
N TRP A 13 -10.71 8.77 6.06
CA TRP A 13 -11.76 9.50 6.76
C TRP A 13 -12.95 8.60 7.14
N LYS A 14 -13.44 7.77 6.20
CA LYS A 14 -14.51 6.80 6.50
C LYS A 14 -14.09 5.81 7.57
N ALA A 15 -12.90 5.23 7.45
CA ALA A 15 -12.38 4.28 8.43
C ALA A 15 -12.26 4.90 9.84
N LEU A 16 -11.81 6.15 9.93
CA LEU A 16 -11.70 6.88 11.20
C LEU A 16 -13.08 7.21 11.81
N VAL A 17 -14.08 7.54 10.99
CA VAL A 17 -15.46 7.76 11.44
C VAL A 17 -16.08 6.44 11.93
N GLU A 18 -15.89 5.34 11.20
CA GLU A 18 -16.41 4.01 11.58
C GLU A 18 -15.77 3.48 12.86
N THR A 19 -14.47 3.70 13.06
CA THR A 19 -13.74 3.25 14.25
C THR A 19 -13.92 4.15 15.47
N ARG A 20 -14.64 5.28 15.35
CA ARG A 20 -14.87 6.28 16.42
C ARG A 20 -13.57 6.87 17.03
N ARG A 21 -12.43 6.63 16.39
CA ARG A 21 -11.08 7.10 16.80
C ARG A 21 -10.86 8.59 16.57
N MET A 22 -11.74 9.24 15.82
CA MET A 22 -11.74 10.71 15.65
C MET A 22 -11.81 11.47 16.98
N THR A 23 -12.37 10.85 18.03
CA THR A 23 -12.51 11.46 19.35
C THR A 23 -11.25 11.35 20.21
N GLU A 24 -10.35 10.42 19.87
CA GLU A 24 -9.13 10.13 20.65
C GLU A 24 -7.88 10.76 20.03
N LEU A 25 -7.90 11.01 18.71
CA LEU A 25 -6.79 11.63 18.01
C LEU A 25 -6.83 13.16 18.12
N ASN A 26 -5.67 13.77 18.34
CA ASN A 26 -5.52 15.20 18.18
C ASN A 26 -5.74 15.59 16.70
N PHE A 27 -6.26 16.78 16.46
CA PHE A 27 -6.61 17.23 15.11
C PHE A 27 -5.40 17.19 14.15
N GLU A 28 -4.22 17.54 14.66
CA GLU A 28 -2.95 17.52 13.90
C GLU A 28 -2.58 16.09 13.46
N ASP A 29 -2.63 15.13 14.39
CA ASP A 29 -2.37 13.72 14.10
C ASP A 29 -3.40 13.15 13.09
N GLY A 30 -4.65 13.56 13.23
CA GLY A 30 -5.73 13.15 12.33
C GLY A 30 -5.49 13.65 10.92
N LEU A 31 -5.11 14.92 10.78
CA LEU A 31 -4.77 15.51 9.49
C LEU A 31 -3.53 14.86 8.88
N GLN A 32 -2.49 14.58 9.68
CA GLN A 32 -1.28 13.92 9.22
C GLN A 32 -1.58 12.51 8.69
N LEU A 33 -2.40 11.73 9.40
CA LEU A 33 -2.81 10.40 8.97
C LEU A 33 -3.61 10.45 7.65
N LEU A 34 -4.52 11.41 7.53
CA LEU A 34 -5.30 11.62 6.31
C LEU A 34 -4.40 11.98 5.12
N LEU A 35 -3.42 12.86 5.31
CA LEU A 35 -2.45 13.24 4.28
C LEU A 35 -1.56 12.06 3.88
N GLN A 36 -1.04 11.31 4.85
CA GLN A 36 -0.25 10.11 4.59
C GLN A 36 -1.02 9.10 3.73
N SER A 37 -2.27 8.81 4.10
CA SER A 37 -3.10 7.87 3.34
C SER A 37 -3.36 8.29 1.89
N GLU A 38 -3.39 9.60 1.61
CA GLU A 38 -3.53 10.12 0.25
C GLU A 38 -2.23 10.01 -0.54
N LEU A 39 -1.08 10.27 0.08
CA LEU A 39 0.23 10.05 -0.54
C LEU A 39 0.41 8.57 -0.91
N ASP A 40 0.15 7.67 0.03
CA ASP A 40 0.26 6.22 -0.19
C ASP A 40 -0.66 5.78 -1.34
N SER A 41 -1.92 6.24 -1.37
CA SER A 41 -2.85 5.92 -2.46
C SER A 41 -2.39 6.45 -3.83
N ARG A 42 -1.66 7.56 -3.88
CA ARG A 42 -1.11 8.10 -5.13
C ARG A 42 0.10 7.31 -5.60
N GLU A 43 0.97 6.92 -4.68
CA GLU A 43 2.11 6.05 -4.97
C GLU A 43 1.65 4.68 -5.45
N GLU A 44 0.70 4.07 -4.76
CA GLU A 44 0.10 2.78 -5.16
C GLU A 44 -0.46 2.85 -6.59
N LYS A 45 -1.25 3.88 -6.92
CA LYS A 45 -1.77 4.09 -8.29
C LYS A 45 -0.67 4.32 -9.31
N ARG A 46 0.45 4.94 -8.92
CA ARG A 46 1.62 5.11 -9.79
C ARG A 46 2.29 3.76 -10.03
N PHE A 47 2.49 2.96 -9.00
CA PHE A 47 3.03 1.60 -9.11
C PHE A 47 2.13 0.71 -9.97
N ASP A 48 0.82 0.74 -9.77
CA ASP A 48 -0.15 0.00 -10.60
C ASP A 48 -0.05 0.37 -12.07
N ARG A 49 0.06 1.68 -12.37
CA ARG A 49 0.26 2.15 -13.74
C ARG A 49 1.59 1.68 -14.32
N LEU A 50 2.68 1.76 -13.55
CA LEU A 50 3.99 1.30 -13.98
C LEU A 50 3.99 -0.22 -14.21
N LYS A 51 3.37 -1.00 -13.31
CA LYS A 51 3.21 -2.45 -13.44
C LYS A 51 2.41 -2.82 -14.68
N LYS A 52 1.31 -2.12 -14.95
CA LYS A 52 0.51 -2.30 -16.17
C LYS A 52 1.30 -1.93 -17.43
N ASN A 53 2.03 -0.81 -17.41
CA ASN A 53 2.84 -0.36 -18.54
C ASN A 53 4.03 -1.28 -18.83
N ALA A 54 4.63 -1.87 -17.80
CA ALA A 54 5.70 -2.84 -17.96
C ALA A 54 5.22 -4.13 -18.64
N ALA A 55 3.90 -4.39 -18.63
CA ALA A 55 3.23 -5.48 -19.34
C ALA A 55 3.96 -6.83 -19.16
N PHE A 56 4.39 -7.12 -17.92
CA PHE A 56 5.10 -8.34 -17.61
C PHE A 56 4.26 -9.54 -18.06
N ARG A 57 4.84 -10.37 -18.93
CA ARG A 57 4.19 -11.58 -19.48
C ARG A 57 3.72 -12.53 -18.38
N TYR A 58 4.41 -12.52 -17.24
CA TYR A 58 4.05 -13.25 -16.02
C TYR A 58 3.88 -12.24 -14.89
N GLN A 59 2.73 -12.26 -14.23
CA GLN A 59 2.52 -11.52 -12.99
C GLN A 59 3.19 -12.29 -11.85
N ALA A 60 4.50 -12.09 -11.67
CA ALA A 60 5.22 -12.74 -10.57
C ALA A 60 4.67 -12.21 -9.24
N SER A 61 3.99 -13.06 -8.48
CA SER A 61 3.75 -12.84 -7.06
C SER A 61 4.90 -13.43 -6.25
N VAL A 62 5.06 -12.96 -5.02
CA VAL A 62 6.05 -13.52 -4.10
C VAL A 62 5.77 -15.00 -3.82
N GLU A 63 4.51 -15.44 -3.89
CA GLU A 63 4.14 -16.85 -3.72
C GLU A 63 4.61 -17.74 -4.88
N GLU A 64 4.82 -17.18 -6.08
CA GLU A 64 5.35 -17.92 -7.24
C GLU A 64 6.87 -18.05 -7.25
N LEU A 65 7.58 -17.52 -6.23
CA LEU A 65 9.03 -17.70 -6.11
C LEU A 65 9.35 -19.17 -5.88
N ASN A 66 9.93 -19.81 -6.90
CA ASN A 66 10.51 -21.15 -6.77
C ASN A 66 11.78 -21.09 -5.90
N MET A 67 11.61 -21.28 -4.60
CA MET A 67 12.66 -21.30 -3.58
C MET A 67 13.44 -22.63 -3.57
N ASP A 68 13.92 -23.06 -4.73
CA ASP A 68 14.76 -24.26 -4.86
C ASP A 68 16.17 -23.96 -4.32
N PRO A 69 16.69 -24.72 -3.34
CA PRO A 69 18.04 -24.54 -2.79
C PRO A 69 19.14 -24.58 -3.85
N LYS A 70 18.91 -25.25 -4.99
CA LYS A 70 19.86 -25.31 -6.10
C LYS A 70 20.12 -23.97 -6.78
N ARG A 71 19.23 -22.99 -6.64
CA ARG A 71 19.43 -21.62 -7.18
C ARG A 71 20.22 -20.71 -6.22
N GLY A 72 20.61 -21.21 -5.04
CA GLY A 72 21.31 -20.40 -4.03
C GLY A 72 20.44 -19.28 -3.44
N MET A 73 19.12 -19.38 -3.55
CA MET A 73 18.19 -18.42 -2.96
C MET A 73 17.95 -18.77 -1.49
N ASP A 74 18.39 -17.89 -0.60
CA ASP A 74 18.32 -18.05 0.84
C ASP A 74 16.89 -17.70 1.31
N LYS A 75 16.13 -18.72 1.73
CA LYS A 75 14.71 -18.59 2.10
C LYS A 75 14.53 -17.60 3.25
N ASP A 76 15.47 -17.59 4.18
CA ASP A 76 15.44 -16.73 5.37
C ASP A 76 15.59 -15.25 4.99
N LYS A 77 16.45 -14.93 4.02
CA LYS A 77 16.61 -13.56 3.51
C LYS A 77 15.39 -13.09 2.73
N ILE A 78 14.76 -13.98 1.98
CA ILE A 78 13.53 -13.64 1.24
C ILE A 78 12.40 -13.37 2.23
N ALA A 79 12.25 -14.17 3.29
CA ALA A 79 11.24 -13.94 4.33
C ALA A 79 11.42 -12.59 5.04
N ASP A 80 12.67 -12.20 5.32
CA ASP A 80 13.00 -10.92 5.97
C ASP A 80 12.67 -9.72 5.05
N LEU A 81 12.89 -9.86 3.74
CA LEU A 81 12.59 -8.82 2.73
C LEU A 81 11.10 -8.68 2.39
N ILE A 82 10.27 -9.66 2.74
CA ILE A 82 8.82 -9.64 2.51
C ILE A 82 8.06 -8.96 3.66
N THR A 83 8.69 -8.87 4.83
CA THR A 83 8.11 -8.24 6.03
C THR A 83 8.20 -6.71 5.94
#